data_AF-A0A1F7X7Z1-F1
#
_entry.id   AF-A0A1F7X7Z1-F1
#
_cell.length_a   1.000
_cell.length_b   1.000
_cell.length_c   1.000
_cell.angle_alpha   90.00
_cell.angle_beta   90.00
_cell.angle_gamma   90.00
#
_symmetry.space_group_name_H-M   'P 1'
#
loop_
_entity.id
_entity.type
_entity.pdbx_description
1 polymer ?
#
loop_
_entity_poly.entity_id
_entity_poly.type
_entity_poly.pdbx_seq_one_letter_code
_entity_poly.pdbx_strand_id
1 'polypeptide(L)'
;MALLKEIQQPEIDKPDLRNFLAVRKTRLDWIRCVAPQLGMDSQKLILHETLTNIVGDDDVFLWGRNFFDADFAMRAKQELLGHLDLEANTVEITPDMSHKIREVHNAVSQLDWSQEDQFKKAVTVWKSMRDFFKNQMESDPYLKEIGGYYDSVSSELNVHWRIFLTGLSSYSNVT
;
A
#
# COMPACT_ATOMS: atom_id res chain seq x y z
N MET A 1 -17.33 8.70 30.87
CA MET A 1 -16.46 7.64 30.31
C MET A 1 -17.20 7.03 29.13
N ALA A 2 -16.76 7.29 27.90
CA ALA A 2 -17.34 6.64 26.73
C ALA A 2 -16.90 5.17 26.75
N LEU A 3 -17.86 4.23 26.67
CA LEU A 3 -17.54 2.83 26.38
C LEU A 3 -16.77 2.81 25.05
N LEU A 4 -15.48 2.45 25.09
CA LEU A 4 -14.77 2.04 23.88
C LEU A 4 -15.58 0.89 23.29
N LYS A 5 -16.16 1.14 22.12
CA LYS A 5 -16.92 0.15 21.36
C LYS A 5 -15.99 -1.04 21.15
N GLU A 6 -16.32 -2.20 21.70
CA GLU A 6 -15.53 -3.41 21.48
C GLU A 6 -15.55 -3.71 19.97
N ILE A 7 -14.43 -3.44 19.29
CA ILE A 7 -14.29 -3.71 17.87
C ILE A 7 -14.15 -5.22 17.69
N GLN A 8 -15.09 -5.80 16.94
CA GLN A 8 -14.99 -7.19 16.53
C GLN A 8 -13.83 -7.32 15.55
N GLN A 9 -12.78 -8.03 15.98
CA GLN A 9 -11.67 -8.33 15.09
C GLN A 9 -12.15 -9.27 13.98
N PRO A 10 -11.75 -9.01 12.73
CA PRO A 10 -12.19 -9.83 11.60
C PRO A 10 -11.52 -11.21 11.63
N GLU A 11 -12.23 -12.22 11.11
CA GLU A 11 -11.73 -13.60 10.96
C GLU A 11 -10.79 -13.69 9.73
N ILE A 12 -9.68 -12.97 9.78
CA ILE A 12 -8.60 -13.01 8.78
C ILE A 12 -7.33 -13.52 9.44
N ASP A 13 -6.61 -14.39 8.74
CA ASP A 13 -5.31 -14.87 9.18
C ASP A 13 -4.32 -13.72 9.30
N LYS A 14 -3.45 -13.79 10.31
CA LYS A 14 -2.35 -12.85 10.46
C LYS A 14 -1.36 -13.04 9.31
N PRO A 15 -0.86 -11.96 8.69
CA PRO A 15 0.08 -12.10 7.59
C PRO A 15 1.45 -12.54 8.09
N ASP A 16 2.21 -13.22 7.24
CA ASP A 16 3.66 -13.31 7.43
C ASP A 16 4.26 -11.91 7.29
N LEU A 17 4.75 -11.36 8.41
CA LEU A 17 5.32 -10.00 8.46
C LEU A 17 6.59 -9.85 7.62
N ARG A 18 7.20 -10.96 7.16
CA ARG A 18 8.34 -10.94 6.23
C ARG A 18 7.91 -10.79 4.77
N ASN A 19 6.64 -11.03 4.47
CA ASN A 19 6.07 -10.92 3.13
C ASN A 19 5.24 -9.63 3.04
N PHE A 20 5.81 -8.61 2.41
CA PHE A 20 5.16 -7.31 2.26
C PHE A 20 3.79 -7.41 1.59
N LEU A 21 3.67 -8.18 0.49
CA LEU A 21 2.41 -8.37 -0.22
C LEU A 21 1.34 -9.01 0.66
N ALA A 22 1.71 -9.99 1.48
CA ALA A 22 0.79 -10.62 2.43
C ALA A 22 0.31 -9.62 3.50
N VAL A 23 1.22 -8.83 4.06
CA VAL A 23 0.88 -7.76 5.00
C VAL A 23 -0.06 -6.76 4.35
N ARG A 24 0.24 -6.34 3.12
CA ARG A 24 -0.51 -5.36 2.36
C ARG A 24 -1.94 -5.83 2.09
N LYS A 25 -2.10 -7.02 1.53
CA LYS A 25 -3.42 -7.62 1.27
C LYS A 25 -4.26 -7.71 2.54
N THR A 26 -3.66 -8.26 3.61
CA THR A 26 -4.34 -8.42 4.89
C THR A 26 -4.71 -7.08 5.50
N ARG A 27 -3.86 -6.06 5.36
CA ARG A 27 -4.12 -4.70 5.82
C ARG A 27 -5.34 -4.09 5.13
N LEU A 28 -5.44 -4.21 3.80
CA LEU A 28 -6.59 -3.69 3.06
C LEU A 28 -7.89 -4.40 3.45
N ASP A 29 -7.88 -5.74 3.53
CA ASP A 29 -9.04 -6.53 3.95
C ASP A 29 -9.44 -6.20 5.39
N TRP A 30 -8.47 -6.01 6.28
CA TRP A 30 -8.70 -5.58 7.65
C TRP A 30 -9.35 -4.20 7.73
N ILE A 31 -8.89 -3.22 6.94
CA ILE A 31 -9.49 -1.88 6.91
C ILE A 31 -10.96 -1.97 6.49
N ARG A 32 -11.28 -2.76 5.46
CA ARG A 32 -12.66 -2.97 5.00
C ARG A 32 -13.58 -3.47 6.11
N CYS A 33 -13.07 -4.31 7.02
CA CYS A 33 -13.85 -4.84 8.13
C CYS A 33 -13.91 -3.91 9.35
N VAL A 34 -12.79 -3.26 9.70
CA VAL A 34 -12.65 -2.57 10.99
C VAL A 34 -13.00 -1.09 10.90
N ALA A 35 -12.61 -0.39 9.83
CA ALA A 35 -12.87 1.04 9.70
C ALA A 35 -14.36 1.40 9.85
N PRO A 36 -15.33 0.67 9.24
CA PRO A 36 -16.74 0.98 9.43
C PRO A 36 -17.23 0.84 10.88
N GLN A 37 -16.66 -0.10 11.65
CA GLN A 37 -17.03 -0.29 13.07
C GLN A 37 -16.62 0.90 13.93
N LEU A 38 -15.50 1.54 13.57
CA LEU A 38 -14.96 2.77 14.14
C LEU A 38 -15.67 4.04 13.62
N GLY A 39 -16.62 3.92 12.70
CA GLY A 39 -17.26 5.07 12.04
C GLY A 39 -16.34 5.78 11.04
N MET A 40 -15.33 5.07 10.52
CA MET A 40 -14.37 5.58 9.55
C MET A 40 -14.75 5.17 8.12
N ASP A 41 -14.40 6.03 7.16
CA ASP A 41 -14.58 5.82 5.73
C ASP A 41 -13.48 4.89 5.19
N SER A 42 -13.80 3.59 5.14
CA SER A 42 -12.88 2.58 4.61
C SER A 42 -12.40 2.86 3.18
N GLN A 43 -13.22 3.49 2.33
CA GLN A 43 -12.85 3.76 0.95
C GLN A 43 -11.75 4.81 0.88
N LYS A 44 -11.91 5.92 1.61
CA LYS A 44 -10.88 6.96 1.70
C LYS A 44 -9.57 6.41 2.28
N LEU A 45 -9.66 5.56 3.31
CA LEU A 45 -8.47 4.96 3.93
C LEU A 45 -7.71 4.05 2.97
N ILE A 46 -8.40 3.17 2.25
CA ILE A 46 -7.77 2.23 1.31
C ILE A 46 -7.22 2.98 0.10
N LEU A 47 -7.95 3.97 -0.41
CA LEU A 47 -7.47 4.82 -1.49
C LEU A 47 -6.20 5.59 -1.07
N HIS A 48 -6.20 6.21 0.11
CA HIS A 48 -5.01 6.86 0.67
C HIS A 48 -3.83 5.91 0.77
N GLU A 49 -4.04 4.75 1.41
CA GLU A 49 -3.00 3.75 1.58
C GLU A 49 -2.48 3.23 0.24
N THR A 50 -3.32 3.07 -0.78
CA THR A 50 -2.91 2.62 -2.13
C THR A 50 -2.03 3.65 -2.81
N LEU A 51 -2.44 4.93 -2.79
CA LEU A 51 -1.69 6.01 -3.41
C LEU A 51 -0.36 6.26 -2.70
N THR A 52 -0.35 6.28 -1.38
CA THR A 52 0.87 6.46 -0.59
C THR A 52 1.82 5.27 -0.70
N ASN A 53 1.33 4.05 -0.93
CA ASN A 53 2.18 2.91 -1.22
C ASN A 53 2.94 3.13 -2.56
N ILE A 54 2.22 3.49 -3.62
CA ILE A 54 2.82 3.77 -4.94
C ILE A 54 3.80 4.96 -4.87
N VAL A 55 3.47 6.02 -4.13
CA VAL A 55 4.29 7.23 -4.01
C VAL A 55 5.49 7.03 -3.06
N GLY A 56 5.30 6.24 -2.02
CA GLY A 56 6.22 6.01 -0.90
C GLY A 56 7.20 4.86 -1.11
N ASP A 57 6.95 3.98 -2.08
CA ASP A 57 7.93 3.05 -2.61
C ASP A 57 9.18 3.85 -3.05
N ASP A 58 10.23 3.82 -2.24
CA ASP A 58 11.46 4.58 -2.50
C ASP A 58 12.41 3.78 -3.39
N ASP A 59 13.30 4.49 -4.10
CA ASP A 59 14.35 3.93 -4.95
C ASP A 59 15.15 2.85 -4.21
N VAL A 60 15.31 2.99 -2.89
CA VAL A 60 16.09 2.07 -2.06
C VAL A 60 15.36 0.76 -1.73
N PHE A 61 14.04 0.80 -1.52
CA PHE A 61 13.28 -0.33 -0.99
C PHE A 61 12.97 -1.36 -2.08
N LEU A 62 12.51 -0.90 -3.25
CA LEU A 62 12.23 -1.78 -4.39
C LEU A 62 13.46 -2.08 -5.23
N TRP A 63 14.41 -1.15 -5.35
CA TRP A 63 15.45 -1.22 -6.39
C TRP A 63 16.87 -1.43 -5.85
N GLY A 64 17.03 -1.49 -4.52
CA GLY A 64 18.33 -1.68 -3.88
C GLY A 64 19.23 -0.46 -4.03
N ARG A 65 20.26 -0.35 -3.17
CA ARG A 65 21.20 0.79 -3.25
C ARG A 65 22.11 0.65 -4.48
N ASN A 66 21.73 1.29 -5.59
CA ASN A 66 22.59 1.81 -6.66
C ASN A 66 23.58 0.88 -7.38
N PHE A 67 23.48 -0.45 -7.25
CA PHE A 67 24.27 -1.38 -8.06
C PHE A 67 23.36 -2.41 -8.72
N PHE A 68 23.52 -2.55 -10.04
CA PHE A 68 22.83 -3.58 -10.80
C PHE A 68 23.38 -4.96 -10.39
N ASP A 69 22.49 -5.80 -9.87
CA ASP A 69 22.73 -7.21 -9.57
C ASP A 69 21.55 -8.00 -10.16
N ALA A 70 21.82 -8.97 -11.04
CA ALA A 70 20.78 -9.61 -11.84
C ALA A 70 19.80 -10.44 -10.98
N ASP A 71 20.29 -11.13 -9.95
CA ASP A 71 19.45 -11.92 -9.06
C ASP A 71 18.55 -11.02 -8.21
N PHE A 72 19.10 -9.92 -7.70
CA PHE A 72 18.34 -8.89 -7.02
C PHE A 72 17.31 -8.25 -7.95
N ALA A 73 17.69 -7.87 -9.17
CA ALA A 73 16.80 -7.24 -10.14
C ALA A 73 15.61 -8.16 -10.48
N MET A 74 15.83 -9.46 -10.64
CA MET A 74 14.74 -10.40 -10.90
C MET A 74 13.80 -10.56 -9.72
N ARG A 75 14.30 -10.53 -8.47
CA ARG A 75 13.43 -10.48 -7.27
C ARG A 75 12.65 -9.17 -7.20
N ALA A 76 13.31 -8.04 -7.41
CA ALA A 76 12.66 -6.73 -7.45
C ALA A 76 11.56 -6.66 -8.51
N LYS A 77 11.76 -7.31 -9.67
CA LYS A 77 10.73 -7.43 -10.71
C LYS A 77 9.49 -8.15 -10.18
N GLN A 78 9.68 -9.28 -9.52
CA GLN A 78 8.56 -10.07 -8.98
C GLN A 78 7.78 -9.31 -7.92
N GLU A 79 8.48 -8.65 -7.00
CA GLU A 79 7.86 -7.82 -5.96
C GLU A 79 7.08 -6.66 -6.59
N LEU A 80 7.69 -5.90 -7.51
CA LEU A 80 7.00 -4.79 -8.17
C LEU A 80 5.78 -5.25 -8.95
N LEU A 81 5.87 -6.34 -9.73
CA LEU A 81 4.72 -6.85 -10.47
C LEU A 81 3.60 -7.29 -9.53
N GLY A 82 3.93 -7.93 -8.41
CA GLY A 82 2.96 -8.26 -7.38
C GLY A 82 2.29 -7.03 -6.75
N HIS A 83 3.06 -5.97 -6.50
CA HIS A 83 2.52 -4.69 -5.99
C HIS A 83 1.54 -4.10 -7.00
N LEU A 84 1.97 -3.96 -8.26
CA LEU A 84 1.16 -3.37 -9.32
C LEU A 84 -0.11 -4.18 -9.57
N ASP A 85 -0.04 -5.52 -9.54
CA ASP A 85 -1.21 -6.39 -9.66
C ASP A 85 -2.19 -6.21 -8.50
N LEU A 86 -1.69 -6.13 -7.26
CA LEU A 86 -2.53 -5.90 -6.10
C LEU A 86 -3.23 -4.53 -6.21
N GLU A 87 -2.47 -3.46 -6.42
CA GLU A 87 -3.03 -2.11 -6.41
C GLU A 87 -3.95 -1.86 -7.61
N ALA A 88 -3.64 -2.40 -8.80
CA ALA A 88 -4.53 -2.28 -9.96
C ALA A 88 -5.90 -2.94 -9.77
N ASN A 89 -6.00 -3.91 -8.87
CA ASN A 89 -7.23 -4.66 -8.57
C ASN A 89 -7.89 -4.25 -7.24
N THR A 90 -7.32 -3.26 -6.54
CA THR A 90 -7.98 -2.62 -5.40
C THR A 90 -9.26 -1.92 -5.90
N VAL A 91 -10.41 -2.17 -5.26
CA VAL A 91 -11.73 -1.70 -5.74
C VAL A 91 -11.90 -0.19 -5.53
N GLU A 92 -11.19 0.37 -4.56
CA GLU A 92 -11.30 1.75 -4.11
C GLU A 92 -10.50 2.74 -4.97
N ILE A 93 -9.63 2.27 -5.87
CA ILE A 93 -8.96 3.14 -6.84
C ILE A 93 -9.86 3.41 -8.06
N THR A 94 -9.71 4.60 -8.66
CA THR A 94 -10.52 4.96 -9.82
C THR A 94 -10.13 4.14 -11.05
N PRO A 95 -11.04 3.98 -12.03
CA PRO A 95 -10.73 3.27 -13.28
C PRO A 95 -9.51 3.84 -14.02
N ASP A 96 -9.34 5.17 -14.02
CA ASP A 96 -8.21 5.84 -14.67
C ASP A 96 -6.88 5.52 -13.98
N MET A 97 -6.86 5.48 -12.65
CA MET A 97 -5.71 5.08 -11.86
C MET A 97 -5.37 3.61 -12.07
N SER A 98 -6.38 2.73 -12.05
CA SER A 98 -6.23 1.29 -12.32
C SER A 98 -5.68 1.05 -13.72
N HIS A 99 -6.17 1.79 -14.72
CA HIS A 99 -5.65 1.76 -16.08
C HIS A 99 -4.17 2.14 -16.11
N LYS A 100 -3.80 3.25 -15.46
CA LYS A 100 -2.39 3.70 -15.40
C LYS A 100 -1.45 2.67 -14.76
N ILE A 101 -1.88 2.02 -13.68
CA ILE A 101 -1.10 0.97 -13.02
C ILE A 101 -0.92 -0.23 -13.95
N ARG A 102 -1.98 -0.64 -14.67
CA ARG A 102 -1.92 -1.75 -15.64
C ARG A 102 -1.03 -1.44 -16.84
N GLU A 103 -1.04 -0.21 -17.35
CA GLU A 103 -0.11 0.22 -18.40
C GLU A 103 1.35 0.00 -17.98
N VAL A 104 1.68 0.41 -16.75
CA VAL A 104 3.02 0.31 -16.18
C VAL A 104 3.40 -1.14 -15.91
N HIS A 105 2.49 -1.94 -15.35
CA HIS A 105 2.67 -3.38 -15.17
C HIS A 105 3.01 -4.07 -16.49
N ASN A 106 2.23 -3.82 -17.54
CA ASN A 106 2.47 -4.37 -18.87
C ASN A 106 3.81 -3.93 -19.45
N ALA A 107 4.16 -2.64 -19.33
CA ALA A 107 5.42 -2.13 -19.83
C ALA A 107 6.63 -2.73 -19.10
N VAL A 108 6.53 -2.90 -17.80
CA VAL A 108 7.61 -3.43 -16.94
C VAL A 108 7.77 -4.94 -17.09
N SER A 109 6.67 -5.70 -17.18
CA SER A 109 6.69 -7.16 -17.27
C SER A 109 7.41 -7.66 -18.52
N GLN A 110 7.37 -6.90 -19.62
CA GLN A 110 8.01 -7.20 -20.89
C GLN A 110 9.54 -7.00 -20.90
N LEU A 111 10.10 -6.30 -19.91
CA LEU A 111 11.53 -6.01 -19.83
C LEU A 111 12.28 -7.19 -19.21
N ASP A 112 13.45 -7.53 -19.74
CA ASP A 112 14.40 -8.46 -19.14
C ASP A 112 15.27 -7.73 -18.11
N TRP A 113 14.91 -7.86 -16.84
CA TRP A 113 15.59 -7.18 -15.74
C TRP A 113 16.97 -7.79 -15.42
N SER A 114 17.38 -8.88 -16.08
CA SER A 114 18.76 -9.38 -16.02
C SER A 114 19.73 -8.57 -16.88
N GLN A 115 19.23 -7.60 -17.65
CA GLN A 115 20.03 -6.64 -18.41
C GLN A 115 19.96 -5.26 -17.75
N GLU A 116 21.11 -4.61 -17.53
CA GLU A 116 21.20 -3.34 -16.82
C GLU A 116 20.43 -2.20 -17.51
N ASP A 117 20.46 -2.14 -18.84
CA ASP A 117 19.76 -1.15 -19.66
C ASP A 117 18.24 -1.29 -19.55
N GLN A 118 17.75 -2.52 -19.57
CA GLN A 118 16.33 -2.82 -19.41
C GLN A 118 15.85 -2.63 -17.96
N PHE A 119 16.68 -2.96 -16.96
CA PHE A 119 16.42 -2.62 -15.56
C PHE A 119 16.29 -1.11 -15.37
N LYS A 120 17.23 -0.32 -15.90
CA LYS A 120 17.16 1.16 -15.87
C LYS A 120 15.89 1.68 -16.54
N LYS A 121 15.49 1.09 -17.68
CA LYS A 121 14.24 1.44 -18.36
C LYS A 121 13.03 1.14 -17.48
N ALA A 122 12.99 0.01 -16.78
CA ALA A 122 11.91 -0.33 -15.86
C ALA A 122 11.80 0.68 -14.71
N VAL A 123 12.94 1.08 -14.13
CA VAL A 123 13.01 2.14 -13.11
C VAL A 123 12.42 3.45 -13.64
N THR A 124 12.78 3.85 -14.86
CA THR A 124 12.23 5.07 -15.48
C THR A 124 10.72 5.01 -15.67
N VAL A 125 10.19 3.87 -16.14
CA VAL A 125 8.74 3.67 -16.32
C VAL A 125 8.01 3.75 -14.98
N TRP A 126 8.53 3.09 -13.95
CA TRP A 126 7.94 3.14 -12.60
C TRP A 126 8.01 4.56 -12.00
N LYS A 127 9.13 5.27 -12.13
CA LYS A 127 9.25 6.68 -11.66
C LYS A 127 8.21 7.59 -12.32
N SER A 128 7.96 7.41 -13.61
CA SER A 128 6.90 8.17 -14.29
C SER A 128 5.50 7.91 -13.70
N MET A 129 5.21 6.68 -13.28
CA MET A 129 3.97 6.35 -12.58
C MET A 129 3.90 7.02 -11.20
N ARG A 130 4.99 6.93 -10.44
CA ARG A 130 5.11 7.55 -9.12
C ARG A 130 4.89 9.05 -9.18
N ASP A 131 5.55 9.73 -10.12
CA ASP A 131 5.41 11.17 -10.34
C ASP A 131 3.98 11.54 -10.77
N PHE A 132 3.36 10.72 -11.62
CA PHE A 132 1.95 10.90 -11.98
C PHE A 132 1.05 10.88 -10.74
N PHE A 133 1.14 9.85 -9.89
CA PHE A 133 0.31 9.75 -8.69
C PHE A 133 0.61 10.82 -7.66
N LYS A 134 1.88 11.18 -7.50
CA LYS A 134 2.28 12.31 -6.65
C LYS A 134 1.61 13.61 -7.12
N ASN A 135 1.66 13.89 -8.42
CA ASN A 135 0.99 15.06 -9.00
C ASN A 135 -0.53 15.00 -8.82
N GLN A 136 -1.16 13.84 -8.98
CA GLN A 136 -2.60 13.68 -8.72
C GLN A 136 -2.92 14.04 -7.26
N MET A 137 -2.19 13.48 -6.29
CA MET A 137 -2.39 13.79 -4.87
C MET A 137 -2.14 15.28 -4.53
N GLU A 138 -1.23 15.94 -5.24
CA GLU A 138 -0.92 17.36 -5.06
C GLU A 138 -1.86 18.32 -5.80
N SER A 139 -2.64 17.85 -6.77
CA SER A 139 -3.48 18.73 -7.61
C SER A 139 -4.98 18.47 -7.47
N ASP A 140 -5.39 17.25 -7.17
CA ASP A 140 -6.80 16.89 -6.99
C ASP A 140 -7.29 17.26 -5.57
N PRO A 141 -8.29 18.16 -5.43
CA PRO A 141 -8.84 18.53 -4.12
C PRO A 141 -9.41 17.34 -3.32
N TYR A 142 -10.00 16.35 -3.99
CA TYR A 142 -10.56 15.17 -3.34
C TYR A 142 -9.46 14.28 -2.75
N LEU A 143 -8.36 14.08 -3.49
CA LEU A 143 -7.23 13.30 -3.00
C LEU A 143 -6.49 13.99 -1.84
N LYS A 144 -6.44 15.33 -1.84
CA LYS A 144 -5.94 16.10 -0.70
C LYS A 144 -6.83 15.93 0.54
N GLU A 145 -8.15 16.00 0.37
CA GLU A 145 -9.10 15.76 1.45
C GLU A 145 -8.91 14.37 2.05
N ILE A 146 -8.70 13.36 1.21
CA ILE A 146 -8.41 11.98 1.63
C ILE A 146 -7.15 11.91 2.49
N GLY A 147 -6.08 12.61 2.12
CA GLY A 147 -4.86 12.71 2.93
C GLY A 147 -5.12 13.32 4.31
N GLY A 148 -5.79 14.47 4.35
CA GLY A 148 -6.15 15.11 5.62
C GLY A 148 -7.10 14.25 6.48
N TYR A 149 -8.00 13.50 5.85
CA TYR A 149 -8.86 12.55 6.52
C TYR A 149 -8.04 11.41 7.16
N TYR A 150 -7.14 10.79 6.41
CA TYR A 150 -6.26 9.73 6.92
C TYR A 150 -5.45 10.22 8.13
N ASP A 151 -4.83 11.39 8.04
CA ASP A 151 -4.06 11.98 9.14
C ASP A 151 -4.89 12.11 10.42
N SER A 152 -6.17 12.50 10.28
CA SER A 152 -7.08 12.69 11.41
C SER A 152 -7.47 11.39 12.14
N VAL A 153 -7.41 10.23 11.48
CA VAL A 153 -7.85 8.94 12.05
C VAL A 153 -6.74 7.89 12.17
N SER A 154 -5.58 8.13 11.57
CA SER A 154 -4.48 7.15 11.46
C SER A 154 -3.99 6.63 12.82
N SER A 155 -3.94 7.49 13.84
CA SER A 155 -3.52 7.10 15.19
C SER A 155 -4.41 6.01 15.78
N GLU A 156 -5.73 6.21 15.73
CA GLU A 156 -6.72 5.23 16.21
C GLU A 156 -6.70 3.96 15.36
N LEU A 157 -6.69 4.10 14.03
CA LEU A 157 -6.63 2.98 13.10
C LEU A 157 -5.40 2.08 13.35
N ASN A 158 -4.25 2.69 13.66
CA ASN A 158 -3.00 1.98 13.93
C ASN A 158 -3.00 1.26 15.29
N VAL A 159 -3.68 1.79 16.30
CA VAL A 159 -3.88 1.09 17.58
C VAL A 159 -4.61 -0.22 17.34
N HIS A 160 -5.72 -0.19 16.61
CA HIS A 160 -6.50 -1.40 16.33
C HIS A 160 -5.76 -2.39 15.43
N TRP A 161 -4.97 -1.90 14.47
CA TRP A 161 -4.13 -2.77 13.65
C TRP A 161 -3.06 -3.50 14.48
N ARG A 162 -2.45 -2.81 15.45
CA ARG A 162 -1.48 -3.42 16.36
C ARG A 162 -2.13 -4.50 17.23
N ILE A 163 -3.35 -4.25 17.73
CA ILE A 163 -4.12 -5.25 18.48
C ILE A 163 -4.36 -6.48 17.61
N PHE A 164 -4.79 -6.30 16.37
CA PHE A 164 -4.97 -7.40 15.41
C PHE A 164 -3.67 -8.22 15.25
N LEU A 165 -2.56 -7.58 14.93
CA LEU A 165 -1.29 -8.28 14.68
C LEU A 165 -0.77 -9.01 15.92
N THR A 166 -0.78 -8.36 17.08
CA THR A 166 -0.12 -8.87 18.29
C THR A 166 -1.04 -9.70 19.18
N GLY A 167 -2.36 -9.56 19.05
CA GLY A 167 -3.34 -10.08 20.00
C GLY A 167 -3.29 -9.39 21.38
N LEU A 168 -2.43 -8.39 21.57
CA LEU A 168 -2.31 -7.65 22.81
C LEU A 168 -3.26 -6.46 22.76
N SER A 169 -4.25 -6.42 23.65
CA SER A 169 -5.00 -5.20 23.88
C SER A 169 -4.04 -4.14 24.44
N SER A 170 -4.06 -2.94 23.86
CA SER A 170 -3.24 -1.79 24.31
C SER A 170 -3.55 -1.33 25.74
N TYR A 171 -4.45 -2.02 26.43
CA TYR A 171 -4.90 -1.76 27.80
C TYR A 171 -4.38 -2.79 28.82
N SER A 172 -3.61 -3.78 28.38
CA SER A 172 -2.92 -4.72 29.26
C SER A 172 -1.57 -4.13 29.68
N ASN A 173 -1.58 -3.14 30.60
CA ASN A 173 -0.49 -2.78 31.54
C ASN A 173 -0.72 -1.37 32.12
N VAL A 174 -1.72 -1.22 32.99
CA VAL A 174 -1.68 -0.26 34.11
C VAL A 174 -2.38 -0.92 35.30
N THR A 175 -1.64 -1.76 36.01
CA THR A 175 -1.89 -2.13 37.42
C THR A 175 -0.54 -2.25 38.11
#